data_AF-A0A376TXG5-F1
#
_entry.id   AF-A0A376TXG5-F1
#
_cell.length_a   1.000
_cell.length_b   1.000
_cell.length_c   1.000
_cell.angle_alpha   90.00
_cell.angle_beta   90.00
_cell.angle_gamma   90.00
#
_symmetry.space_group_name_H-M   'P 1'
#
loop_
_entity.id
_entity.type
_entity.pdbx_description
1 polymer ?
#
loop_
_entity_poly.entity_id
_entity_poly.type
_entity_poly.pdbx_seq_one_letter_code
_entity_poly.pdbx_strand_id
1 'polypeptide(L)'
;MDQKLLTDFRSELLDSRFGAKAISTIAESKRFPLHEMRDDVAFQIINDELYLDGNARQNLATFCQTWDDENVHKLMDLSINKKLDRQEEYPQSAAIDLRCVNMVADLWHAPAPKNGQAVGTNTIGFFRGLYARRMAMKWRWRKRMEAAGKPTDKPTWCAVRYKSAGINSPATGMWSCVRSLCAPVSCLWTRNA
;
A
#
# COMPACT_ATOMS: atom_id res chain seq x y z
N MET A 1 -15.71 47.74 22.74
CA MET A 1 -15.48 46.30 22.54
C MET A 1 -16.33 45.58 23.58
N ASP A 2 -17.13 44.60 23.17
CA ASP A 2 -18.06 43.90 24.07
C ASP A 2 -17.27 43.13 25.16
N GLN A 3 -17.64 43.33 26.43
CA GLN A 3 -16.98 42.72 27.58
C GLN A 3 -17.07 41.19 27.54
N LYS A 4 -18.15 40.65 26.95
CA LYS A 4 -18.34 39.21 26.78
C LYS A 4 -17.37 38.60 25.77
N LEU A 5 -17.15 39.28 24.63
CA LEU A 5 -16.16 38.85 23.64
C LEU A 5 -14.75 38.85 24.23
N LEU A 6 -14.39 39.86 25.03
CA LEU A 6 -13.10 39.91 25.72
C LEU A 6 -12.92 38.76 26.72
N THR A 7 -13.97 38.38 27.46
CA THR A 7 -13.91 37.22 28.35
C THR A 7 -13.82 35.90 27.60
N ASP A 8 -14.52 35.77 26.46
CA ASP A 8 -14.48 34.56 25.63
C ASP A 8 -13.06 34.33 25.06
N PHE A 9 -12.40 35.37 24.54
CA PHE A 9 -11.01 35.27 24.08
C PHE A 9 -10.04 34.92 25.21
N ARG A 10 -10.26 35.46 26.41
CA ARG A 10 -9.45 35.13 27.59
C ARG A 10 -9.61 33.65 27.95
N SER A 11 -10.83 33.13 27.93
CA SER A 11 -11.12 31.70 28.17
C SER A 11 -10.48 30.81 27.11
N GLU A 12 -10.60 31.16 25.83
CA GLU A 12 -9.97 30.41 24.74
C GLU A 12 -8.44 30.31 24.87
N LEU A 13 -7.81 31.37 25.41
CA LEU A 13 -6.37 31.40 25.66
C LEU A 13 -5.94 30.65 26.92
N LEU A 14 -6.71 30.76 28.02
CA LEU A 14 -6.26 30.31 29.36
C LEU A 14 -6.86 28.98 29.80
N ASP A 15 -8.01 28.57 29.26
CA ASP A 15 -8.67 27.36 29.69
C ASP A 15 -7.86 26.12 29.29
N SER A 16 -7.75 25.18 30.23
CA SER A 16 -7.21 23.85 29.94
C SER A 16 -8.03 23.17 28.83
N ARG A 17 -7.42 22.27 28.07
CA ARG A 17 -8.06 21.62 26.91
C ARG A 17 -9.45 21.02 27.21
N PHE A 18 -9.62 20.39 28.38
CA PHE A 18 -10.89 19.76 28.80
C PHE A 18 -11.89 20.74 29.44
N GLY A 19 -11.43 21.93 29.85
CA GLY A 19 -12.29 23.02 30.31
C GLY A 19 -12.70 23.99 29.21
N ALA A 20 -12.03 23.94 28.05
CA ALA A 20 -12.29 24.83 26.92
C ALA A 20 -13.68 24.59 26.34
N LYS A 21 -14.40 25.67 26.03
CA LYS A 21 -15.75 25.60 25.42
C LYS A 21 -15.77 24.79 24.11
N ALA A 22 -14.67 24.81 23.35
CA ALA A 22 -14.54 24.11 22.07
C ALA A 22 -14.74 22.59 22.18
N ILE A 23 -14.41 21.95 23.32
CA ILE A 23 -14.54 20.50 23.50
C ILE A 23 -15.94 20.06 23.95
N SER A 24 -16.82 21.01 24.27
CA SER A 24 -18.16 20.73 24.81
C SER A 24 -19.17 20.20 23.79
N THR A 25 -18.81 20.19 22.51
CA THR A 25 -19.67 19.77 21.40
C THR A 25 -19.11 18.52 20.74
N ILE A 26 -20.00 17.66 20.23
CA ILE A 26 -19.62 16.52 19.39
C ILE A 26 -18.96 17.05 18.10
N ALA A 27 -17.93 16.34 17.62
CA ALA A 27 -17.24 16.68 16.38
C ALA A 27 -18.21 16.74 15.17
N GLU A 28 -18.02 17.75 14.32
CA GLU A 28 -18.79 17.90 13.08
C GLU A 28 -18.47 16.74 12.12
N SER A 29 -19.50 16.18 11.48
CA SER A 29 -19.40 14.98 10.65
C SER A 29 -20.14 15.07 9.32
N LYS A 30 -20.90 16.14 9.09
CA LYS A 30 -21.80 16.30 7.93
C LYS A 30 -21.48 17.52 7.07
N ARG A 31 -20.81 18.53 7.61
CA ARG A 31 -20.46 19.76 6.90
C ARG A 31 -19.00 20.16 7.15
N PHE A 32 -18.47 21.01 6.28
CA PHE A 32 -17.16 21.62 6.52
C PHE A 32 -17.29 22.64 7.67
N PRO A 33 -16.45 22.58 8.73
CA PRO A 33 -16.50 23.53 9.83
C PRO A 33 -16.27 24.97 9.38
N LEU A 34 -17.05 25.92 9.91
CA LEU A 34 -16.95 27.35 9.53
C LEU A 34 -15.86 28.10 10.30
N HIS A 35 -15.48 27.61 11.48
CA HIS A 35 -14.57 28.27 12.39
C HIS A 35 -13.39 27.37 12.70
N GLU A 36 -12.25 28.00 12.94
CA GLU A 36 -11.07 27.34 13.46
C GLU A 36 -11.31 26.89 14.92
N MET A 37 -10.50 25.94 15.36
CA MET A 37 -10.48 25.43 16.73
C MET A 37 -9.02 25.32 17.15
N ARG A 38 -8.75 25.50 18.45
CA ARG A 38 -7.42 25.30 19.03
C ARG A 38 -6.89 23.89 18.69
N ASP A 39 -5.64 23.82 18.26
CA ASP A 39 -5.01 22.62 17.70
C ASP A 39 -4.88 21.48 18.73
N ASP A 40 -4.56 21.80 19.98
CA ASP A 40 -4.50 20.83 21.09
C ASP A 40 -5.86 20.17 21.38
N VAL A 41 -6.96 20.94 21.30
CA VAL A 41 -8.34 20.42 21.46
C VAL A 41 -8.71 19.55 20.26
N ALA A 42 -8.39 19.98 19.04
CA ALA A 42 -8.62 19.21 17.83
C ALA A 42 -7.91 17.84 17.88
N PHE A 43 -6.63 17.85 18.25
CA PHE A 43 -5.84 16.64 18.43
C PHE A 43 -6.45 15.73 19.50
N GLN A 44 -6.81 16.28 20.66
CA GLN A 44 -7.33 15.48 21.78
C GLN A 44 -8.64 14.79 21.43
N ILE A 45 -9.58 15.48 20.76
CA ILE A 45 -10.86 14.90 20.33
C ILE A 45 -10.60 13.69 19.41
N ILE A 46 -9.77 13.87 18.39
CA ILE A 46 -9.46 12.79 17.42
C ILE A 46 -8.71 11.65 18.11
N ASN A 47 -7.72 11.96 18.94
CA ASN A 47 -6.96 10.97 19.70
C ASN A 47 -7.87 10.13 20.61
N ASP A 48 -8.85 10.76 21.26
CA ASP A 48 -9.76 10.06 22.16
C ASP A 48 -10.75 9.16 21.41
N GLU A 49 -11.21 9.57 20.23
CA GLU A 49 -12.02 8.72 19.36
C GLU A 49 -11.27 7.46 18.89
N LEU A 50 -9.96 7.57 18.65
CA LEU A 50 -9.11 6.43 18.24
C LEU A 50 -8.98 5.35 19.32
N TYR A 51 -9.29 5.61 20.59
CA TYR A 51 -9.36 4.55 21.60
C TYR A 51 -10.53 3.57 21.39
N LEU A 52 -11.51 3.93 20.57
CA LEU A 52 -12.57 3.01 20.16
C LEU A 52 -12.09 1.97 19.14
N ASP A 53 -10.93 2.18 18.52
CA ASP A 53 -10.28 1.15 17.71
C ASP A 53 -9.74 0.02 18.59
N GLY A 54 -9.76 -1.20 18.06
CA GLY A 54 -9.20 -2.36 18.75
C GLY A 54 -7.67 -2.28 18.86
N ASN A 55 -7.11 -2.89 19.90
CA ASN A 55 -5.66 -2.99 20.03
C ASN A 55 -5.06 -3.86 18.92
N ALA A 56 -4.28 -3.23 18.03
CA ALA A 56 -3.68 -3.88 16.87
C ALA A 56 -2.78 -5.09 17.22
N ARG A 57 -2.18 -5.13 18.42
CA ARG A 57 -1.35 -6.27 18.88
C ARG A 57 -2.17 -7.51 19.23
N GLN A 58 -3.45 -7.33 19.52
CA GLN A 58 -4.37 -8.42 19.82
C GLN A 58 -5.21 -8.82 18.60
N ASN A 59 -5.03 -8.13 17.47
CA ASN A 59 -5.71 -8.46 16.22
C ASN A 59 -5.03 -9.66 15.53
N LEU A 60 -5.64 -10.84 15.67
CA LEU A 60 -5.17 -12.09 15.03
C LEU A 60 -5.82 -12.35 13.65
N ALA A 61 -6.68 -11.46 13.18
CA ALA A 61 -7.39 -11.62 11.90
C ALA A 61 -6.64 -10.99 10.71
N THR A 62 -5.76 -10.02 10.97
CA THR A 62 -5.04 -9.30 9.92
C THR A 62 -3.74 -10.01 9.51
N PHE A 63 -3.36 -9.82 8.25
CA PHE A 63 -2.04 -10.22 7.73
C PHE A 63 -1.05 -9.03 7.66
N CYS A 64 -1.51 -7.82 7.98
CA CYS A 64 -0.66 -6.63 7.98
C CYS A 64 0.24 -6.59 9.23
N GLN A 65 1.41 -5.96 9.09
CA GLN A 65 2.32 -5.72 10.20
C GLN A 65 1.67 -4.77 11.23
N THR A 66 1.76 -5.11 12.53
CA THR A 66 1.23 -4.28 13.64
C THR A 66 2.30 -3.94 14.69
N TRP A 67 3.57 -4.27 14.42
CA TRP A 67 4.73 -3.94 15.22
C TRP A 67 5.85 -3.44 14.30
N ASP A 68 6.43 -2.30 14.61
CA ASP A 68 7.59 -1.75 13.92
C ASP A 68 8.64 -1.33 14.95
N ASP A 69 9.92 -1.47 14.60
CA ASP A 69 11.04 -1.05 15.46
C ASP A 69 11.11 0.49 15.55
N GLU A 70 11.72 1.00 16.62
CA GLU A 70 11.94 2.43 16.85
C GLU A 70 12.68 3.10 15.66
N ASN A 71 13.62 2.39 15.05
CA ASN A 71 14.34 2.89 13.88
C ASN A 71 13.41 3.07 12.66
N VAL A 72 12.41 2.20 12.51
CA VAL A 72 11.40 2.32 11.45
C VAL A 72 10.54 3.55 11.69
N HIS A 73 10.08 3.77 12.94
CA HIS A 73 9.35 4.99 13.29
C HIS A 73 10.13 6.27 12.97
N LYS A 74 11.43 6.33 13.31
CA LYS A 74 12.31 7.47 12.98
C LYS A 74 12.43 7.68 11.47
N LEU A 75 12.63 6.61 10.70
CA LEU A 75 12.75 6.71 9.24
C LEU A 75 11.45 7.16 8.56
N MET A 76 10.31 6.69 9.06
CA MET A 76 8.98 7.08 8.56
C MET A 76 8.70 8.55 8.85
N ASP A 77 9.01 9.04 10.05
CA ASP A 77 8.86 10.45 10.42
C ASP A 77 9.75 11.37 9.55
N LEU A 78 11.03 11.00 9.37
CA LEU A 78 11.95 11.72 8.46
C LEU A 78 11.50 11.70 6.98
N SER A 79 10.64 10.76 6.61
CA SER A 79 10.19 10.55 5.24
C SER A 79 8.78 11.04 4.97
N ILE A 80 8.04 11.55 5.97
CA ILE A 80 6.61 11.91 5.84
C ILE A 80 6.35 12.95 4.73
N ASN A 81 7.32 13.83 4.48
CA ASN A 81 7.24 14.89 3.46
C ASN A 81 7.89 14.51 2.12
N LYS A 82 8.47 13.31 1.99
CA LYS A 82 9.16 12.88 0.77
C LYS A 82 8.18 12.28 -0.22
N LYS A 83 8.10 12.87 -1.41
CA LYS A 83 7.22 12.42 -2.49
C LYS A 83 7.96 11.47 -3.44
N LEU A 84 7.61 10.18 -3.40
CA LEU A 84 8.26 9.13 -4.19
C LEU A 84 8.16 9.34 -5.72
N ASP A 85 7.14 10.04 -6.20
CA ASP A 85 6.96 10.39 -7.62
C ASP A 85 7.90 11.52 -8.09
N ARG A 86 8.40 12.35 -7.17
CA ARG A 86 9.37 13.43 -7.43
C ARG A 86 10.80 12.91 -7.38
N GLN A 87 11.16 12.03 -8.31
CA GLN A 87 12.48 11.38 -8.33
C GLN A 87 13.65 12.36 -8.49
N GLU A 88 13.42 13.50 -9.15
CA GLU A 88 14.43 14.56 -9.30
C GLU A 88 14.71 15.30 -7.98
N GLU A 89 13.68 15.51 -7.15
CA GLU A 89 13.81 16.16 -5.83
C GLU A 89 14.39 15.19 -4.78
N TYR A 90 14.07 13.90 -4.90
CA TYR A 90 14.48 12.86 -3.95
C TYR A 90 15.25 11.71 -4.62
N PRO A 91 16.41 11.98 -5.25
CA PRO A 91 17.13 11.00 -6.05
C PRO A 91 17.62 9.82 -5.20
N GLN A 92 17.96 10.06 -3.94
CA GLN A 92 18.43 8.99 -3.04
C GLN A 92 17.28 8.06 -2.61
N SER A 93 16.07 8.58 -2.42
CA SER A 93 14.90 7.76 -2.13
C SER A 93 14.54 6.89 -3.34
N ALA A 94 14.59 7.45 -4.56
CA ALA A 94 14.41 6.69 -5.79
C ALA A 94 15.50 5.61 -5.97
N ALA A 95 16.75 5.92 -5.63
CA ALA A 95 17.83 4.93 -5.67
C ALA A 95 17.60 3.77 -4.68
N ILE A 96 17.07 4.04 -3.48
CA ILE A 96 16.70 2.99 -2.52
C ILE A 96 15.57 2.12 -3.08
N ASP A 97 14.55 2.73 -3.70
CA ASP A 97 13.45 1.99 -4.34
C ASP A 97 13.94 1.00 -5.39
N LEU A 98 14.84 1.45 -6.29
CA LEU A 98 15.44 0.61 -7.33
C LEU A 98 16.30 -0.52 -6.77
N ARG A 99 17.00 -0.29 -5.64
CA ARG A 99 17.74 -1.35 -4.94
C ARG A 99 16.79 -2.41 -4.38
N CYS A 100 15.68 -2.00 -3.75
CA CYS A 100 14.66 -2.93 -3.27
C CYS A 100 14.08 -3.79 -4.40
N VAL A 101 13.81 -3.19 -5.56
CA VAL A 101 13.36 -3.93 -6.75
C VAL A 101 14.36 -5.00 -7.17
N ASN A 102 15.66 -4.67 -7.18
CA ASN A 102 16.71 -5.64 -7.52
C ASN A 102 16.81 -6.76 -6.48
N MET A 103 16.78 -6.43 -5.18
CA MET A 103 16.85 -7.42 -4.09
C MET A 103 15.65 -8.39 -4.13
N VAL A 104 14.44 -7.89 -4.37
CA VAL A 104 13.24 -8.74 -4.47
C VAL A 104 13.29 -9.60 -5.75
N ALA A 105 13.78 -9.06 -6.86
CA ALA A 105 13.96 -9.83 -8.09
C ALA A 105 14.97 -10.98 -7.92
N ASP A 106 16.09 -10.71 -7.25
CA ASP A 106 17.10 -11.72 -6.92
C ASP A 106 16.54 -12.79 -5.96
N LEU A 107 15.81 -12.37 -4.92
CA LEU A 107 15.13 -13.28 -3.97
C LEU A 107 14.15 -14.24 -4.65
N TRP A 108 13.51 -13.81 -5.75
CA TRP A 108 12.62 -14.67 -6.55
C TRP A 108 13.30 -15.34 -7.74
N HIS A 109 14.63 -15.33 -7.79
CA HIS A 109 15.44 -15.97 -8.84
C HIS A 109 15.06 -15.51 -10.25
N ALA A 110 14.79 -14.21 -10.40
CA ALA A 110 14.59 -13.62 -11.72
C ALA A 110 15.88 -13.76 -12.57
N PRO A 111 15.77 -13.93 -13.90
CA PRO A 111 16.93 -13.93 -14.77
C PRO A 111 17.77 -12.66 -14.59
N ALA A 112 19.10 -12.81 -14.62
CA ALA A 112 20.02 -11.69 -14.43
C ALA A 112 19.71 -10.53 -15.39
N PRO A 113 19.57 -9.28 -14.89
CA PRO A 113 19.18 -8.16 -15.71
C PRO A 113 20.31 -7.76 -16.66
N LYS A 114 20.00 -7.56 -17.94
CA LYS A 114 20.99 -7.24 -19.00
C LYS A 114 21.75 -5.93 -18.77
N ASN A 115 21.11 -4.96 -18.11
CA ASN A 115 21.65 -3.63 -17.82
C ASN A 115 21.90 -3.42 -16.32
N GLY A 116 21.93 -4.49 -15.52
CA GLY A 116 22.11 -4.41 -14.07
C GLY A 116 20.89 -3.97 -13.26
N GLN A 117 19.76 -3.63 -13.90
CA GLN A 117 18.52 -3.24 -13.23
C GLN A 117 17.36 -4.18 -13.57
N ALA A 118 16.74 -4.77 -12.56
CA ALA A 118 15.55 -5.61 -12.71
C ALA A 118 14.32 -4.78 -13.12
N VAL A 119 13.42 -5.41 -13.89
CA VAL A 119 12.18 -4.79 -14.34
C VAL A 119 11.10 -5.00 -13.29
N GLY A 120 10.78 -3.94 -12.54
CA GLY A 120 9.76 -3.95 -11.50
C GLY A 120 9.48 -2.54 -10.99
N THR A 121 8.53 -2.40 -10.07
CA THR A 121 8.20 -1.13 -9.43
C THR A 121 7.55 -1.38 -8.07
N ASN A 122 7.75 -0.46 -7.14
CA ASN A 122 7.04 -0.45 -5.86
C ASN A 122 5.57 -0.05 -6.05
N THR A 123 4.70 -0.58 -5.19
CA THR A 123 3.27 -0.26 -5.17
C THR A 123 2.78 -0.19 -3.73
N ILE A 124 1.81 0.70 -3.44
CA ILE A 124 1.20 0.87 -2.12
C ILE A 124 0.64 -0.44 -1.54
N GLY A 125 0.23 -1.38 -2.39
CA GLY A 125 -0.23 -2.68 -1.93
C GLY A 125 -0.43 -3.68 -3.06
N PHE A 126 -0.64 -4.95 -2.67
CA PHE A 126 -0.70 -6.09 -3.58
C PHE A 126 -1.71 -5.92 -4.72
N PHE A 127 -2.88 -5.34 -4.45
CA PHE A 127 -3.91 -5.15 -5.48
C PHE A 127 -3.42 -4.28 -6.65
N ARG A 128 -2.69 -3.19 -6.39
CA ARG A 128 -2.14 -2.34 -7.45
C ARG A 128 -1.11 -3.09 -8.29
N GLY A 129 -0.25 -3.89 -7.66
CA GLY A 129 0.67 -4.79 -8.36
C GLY A 129 -0.07 -5.85 -9.20
N LEU A 130 -1.15 -6.43 -8.67
CA LEU A 130 -1.96 -7.42 -9.37
C LEU A 130 -2.66 -6.81 -10.60
N TYR A 131 -3.20 -5.60 -10.50
CA TYR A 131 -3.80 -4.89 -11.64
C TYR A 131 -2.77 -4.60 -12.72
N ALA A 132 -1.59 -4.08 -12.36
CA ALA A 132 -0.51 -3.84 -13.32
C ALA A 132 -0.07 -5.13 -14.01
N ARG A 133 0.10 -6.22 -13.25
CA ARG A 133 0.41 -7.55 -13.78
C ARG A 133 -0.68 -8.05 -14.73
N ARG A 134 -1.95 -7.91 -14.37
CA ARG A 134 -3.11 -8.28 -15.20
C ARG A 134 -3.14 -7.46 -16.50
N MET A 135 -2.88 -6.16 -16.45
CA MET A 135 -2.80 -5.34 -17.65
C MET A 135 -1.65 -5.80 -18.55
N ALA A 136 -0.46 -6.06 -18.00
CA ALA A 136 0.67 -6.58 -18.77
C ALA A 136 0.34 -7.94 -19.43
N MET A 137 -0.31 -8.86 -18.70
CA MET A 137 -0.74 -10.15 -19.23
C MET A 137 -1.79 -9.99 -20.35
N LYS A 138 -2.78 -9.10 -20.18
CA LYS A 138 -3.79 -8.79 -21.21
C LYS A 138 -3.15 -8.27 -22.49
N TRP A 139 -2.22 -7.31 -22.38
CA TRP A 139 -1.54 -6.74 -23.54
C TRP A 139 -0.63 -7.76 -24.25
N ARG A 140 0.09 -8.60 -23.50
CA ARG A 140 0.88 -9.71 -24.08
C ARG A 140 0.00 -10.75 -24.78
N TRP A 141 -1.17 -11.05 -24.23
CA TRP A 141 -2.14 -11.94 -24.88
C TRP A 141 -2.69 -11.34 -26.17
N ARG A 142 -3.14 -10.08 -26.12
CA ARG A 142 -3.68 -9.36 -27.29
C ARG A 142 -2.69 -9.35 -28.45
N LYS A 143 -1.44 -8.96 -28.21
CA LYS A 143 -0.39 -8.97 -29.25
C LYS A 143 -0.17 -10.35 -29.88
N ARG A 144 -0.22 -11.43 -29.08
CA ARG A 144 -0.09 -12.81 -29.58
C ARG A 144 -1.28 -13.23 -30.44
N MET A 145 -2.50 -12.85 -30.06
CA MET A 145 -3.71 -13.18 -30.80
C MET A 145 -3.81 -12.40 -32.12
N GLU A 146 -3.47 -11.11 -32.09
CA GLU A 146 -3.37 -10.27 -33.29
C GLU A 146 -2.35 -10.83 -34.29
N ALA A 147 -1.16 -11.22 -33.81
CA ALA A 147 -0.14 -11.85 -34.65
C ALA A 147 -0.59 -13.21 -35.25
N ALA A 148 -1.53 -13.88 -34.60
CA ALA A 148 -2.11 -15.14 -35.07
C ALA A 148 -3.43 -14.95 -35.85
N GLY A 149 -3.87 -13.71 -36.10
CA GLY A 149 -5.12 -13.41 -36.81
C GLY A 149 -6.39 -13.82 -36.06
N LYS A 150 -6.35 -13.94 -34.72
CA LYS A 150 -7.47 -14.38 -33.89
C LYS A 150 -8.18 -13.21 -33.20
N PRO A 151 -9.49 -13.32 -32.88
CA PRO A 151 -10.23 -12.27 -32.19
C PRO A 151 -9.69 -12.01 -30.77
N THR A 152 -9.80 -10.76 -30.31
CA THR A 152 -9.22 -10.27 -29.03
C THR A 152 -10.23 -9.63 -28.08
N ASP A 153 -11.53 -9.82 -28.33
CA ASP A 153 -12.65 -9.24 -27.59
C ASP A 153 -12.91 -9.94 -26.24
N LYS A 154 -12.61 -11.24 -26.13
CA LYS A 154 -12.93 -12.06 -24.94
C LYS A 154 -11.69 -12.71 -24.31
N PRO A 155 -10.87 -11.97 -23.54
CA PRO A 155 -9.77 -12.55 -22.78
C PRO A 155 -10.30 -13.41 -21.62
N THR A 156 -9.87 -14.67 -21.56
CA THR A 156 -10.16 -15.59 -20.45
C THR A 156 -8.95 -15.73 -19.51
N TRP A 157 -9.24 -15.85 -18.20
CA TRP A 157 -8.24 -16.02 -17.16
C TRP A 157 -8.54 -17.32 -16.41
N CYS A 158 -7.57 -18.21 -16.32
CA CYS A 158 -7.67 -19.41 -15.50
C CYS A 158 -6.82 -19.22 -14.24
N ALA A 159 -7.47 -19.24 -13.07
CA ALA A 159 -6.75 -19.43 -11.82
C ALA A 159 -6.43 -20.91 -11.69
N VAL A 160 -5.14 -21.27 -11.67
CA VAL A 160 -4.72 -22.64 -11.41
C VAL A 160 -4.98 -22.93 -9.93
N ARG A 161 -5.97 -23.79 -9.65
CA ARG A 161 -6.17 -24.35 -8.32
C ARG A 161 -5.09 -25.41 -8.09
N TYR A 162 -4.11 -25.09 -7.25
CA TYR A 162 -3.26 -26.13 -6.70
C TYR A 162 -4.06 -26.88 -5.63
N LYS A 163 -4.30 -28.18 -5.86
CA LYS A 163 -4.65 -29.08 -4.75
C LYS A 163 -3.42 -29.13 -3.84
N SER A 164 -3.59 -28.78 -2.57
CA SER A 164 -2.59 -29.07 -1.55
C SER A 164 -2.40 -30.59 -1.49
N ALA A 165 -1.40 -31.11 -2.19
CA ALA A 165 -0.89 -32.43 -1.89
C ALA A 165 -0.31 -32.35 -0.47
N GLY A 166 -0.62 -33.36 0.36
CA GLY A 166 -0.38 -33.36 1.78
C GLY A 166 1.04 -32.95 2.19
N ILE A 167 1.11 -32.44 3.41
CA ILE A 167 2.31 -32.09 4.16
C ILE A 167 3.32 -33.24 4.06
N ASN A 168 4.23 -33.18 3.10
CA ASN A 168 5.52 -33.87 3.06
C ASN A 168 6.30 -33.35 1.85
N SER A 169 7.26 -32.44 2.12
CA SER A 169 8.21 -31.79 1.19
C SER A 169 7.76 -30.44 0.58
N PRO A 170 7.99 -29.30 1.28
CA PRO A 170 7.63 -27.96 0.80
C PRO A 170 8.61 -27.40 -0.24
N ALA A 171 9.79 -27.99 -0.43
CA ALA A 171 10.86 -27.39 -1.23
C ALA A 171 10.71 -27.61 -2.75
N THR A 172 10.06 -28.68 -3.19
CA THR A 172 10.06 -29.06 -4.62
C THR A 172 8.92 -28.42 -5.43
N GLY A 173 7.78 -28.13 -4.79
CA GLY A 173 6.57 -27.64 -5.46
C GLY A 173 6.60 -26.15 -5.84
N MET A 174 7.19 -25.31 -4.99
CA MET A 174 7.18 -23.84 -5.19
C MET A 174 8.16 -23.40 -6.29
N TRP A 175 9.29 -24.09 -6.41
CA TRP A 175 10.35 -23.79 -7.38
C TRP A 175 9.98 -24.14 -8.84
N SER A 176 9.13 -25.16 -9.04
CA SER A 176 8.59 -25.51 -10.36
C SER A 176 7.71 -24.38 -10.94
N CYS A 177 6.97 -23.66 -10.07
CA CYS A 177 6.07 -22.58 -10.47
C CYS A 177 6.83 -21.33 -10.94
N VAL A 178 7.93 -20.97 -10.27
CA VAL A 178 8.75 -19.80 -10.62
C VAL A 178 9.49 -20.00 -11.95
N ARG A 179 10.03 -21.20 -12.21
CA ARG A 179 10.65 -21.53 -13.51
C ARG A 179 9.66 -21.47 -14.68
N SER A 180 8.41 -21.88 -14.47
CA SER A 180 7.36 -21.82 -15.51
C SER A 180 6.90 -20.38 -15.81
N LEU A 181 6.92 -19.49 -14.81
CA LEU A 181 6.55 -18.08 -14.99
C LEU A 181 7.63 -17.23 -15.69
N CYS A 182 8.89 -17.67 -15.63
CA CYS A 182 10.03 -16.99 -16.26
C CYS A 182 10.49 -17.59 -17.60
N ALA A 183 10.07 -18.82 -17.95
CA ALA A 183 10.33 -19.42 -19.26
C ALA A 183 9.37 -18.91 -20.35
N PRO A 184 9.74 -18.94 -21.66
CA PRO A 184 8.80 -18.67 -22.75
C PRO A 184 7.70 -19.74 -22.72
N VAL A 185 6.53 -19.39 -22.18
CA VAL A 185 5.47 -20.35 -21.85
C VAL A 185 4.77 -20.86 -23.12
N SER A 186 5.24 -22.01 -23.61
CA SER A 186 4.59 -22.81 -24.65
C SER A 186 3.49 -23.73 -24.11
N CYS A 187 3.29 -23.84 -22.79
CA CYS A 187 2.40 -24.86 -22.20
C CYS A 187 1.18 -24.35 -21.39
N LEU A 188 0.71 -23.11 -21.60
CA LEU A 188 -0.46 -22.57 -20.85
C LEU A 188 -1.82 -22.73 -21.54
N TRP A 189 -1.93 -23.50 -22.62
CA TRP A 189 -3.20 -23.74 -23.30
C TRP A 189 -3.46 -25.23 -23.46
N THR A 190 -4.26 -25.81 -22.56
CA THR A 190 -5.01 -27.02 -22.90
C THR A 190 -5.96 -26.66 -24.02
N ARG A 191 -5.75 -27.27 -25.20
CA ARG A 191 -6.77 -27.42 -26.24
C ARG A 191 -8.02 -27.98 -25.56
N ASN A 192 -9.09 -27.20 -25.54
CA ASN A 192 -10.42 -27.80 -25.58
C ASN A 192 -10.96 -27.52 -26.98
N ALA A 193 -11.36 -28.64 -27.61
CA ALA A 193 -12.15 -28.71 -28.82
C ALA A 193 -13.44 -27.89 -28.70
#